data_AF-A0A8T9QDK9-F1
#
_entry.id   AF-A0A8T9QDK9-F1
#
_cell.length_a   1.000
_cell.length_b   1.000
_cell.length_c   1.000
_cell.angle_alpha   90.00
_cell.angle_beta   90.00
_cell.angle_gamma   90.00
#
_symmetry.space_group_name_H-M   'P 1'
#
loop_
_entity.id
_entity.type
_entity.pdbx_description
1 polymer ?
#
loop_
_entity_poly.entity_id
_entity_poly.type
_entity_poly.pdbx_seq_one_letter_code
_entity_poly.pdbx_strand_id
1 'polypeptide(L)'
;MLEIILEVVVVAIVVGLQIRTFLQTRTQALRLSQLYPTRDALRVERRLVTPAGIDLPDYAADAPADSFLVDIIKADNVSEGFREIIDDTNGYLRYNKGAADFSILKDISERQSQVLENAVQANVATPLYLGLLGTFLGVILGLVGIARNGVSDDEALTPFLTGVLIAMTGSFVGLLLTLLGNGVVRNAHQKLDQAQNNYYTFLQARLLPILHSDMAGSLSNLKAVLDAFNQDFVSKVTVFEPVIGTLTENVKVQRDFLTRLNEIGFDKMASANVAVFEKVSQSAEMFGQFVGYQQRLNQMLEDGTATAQAVSSILDRLVGFERGINNVGSTSASTTTWYRPSSTSSSATRRKWATWRPAPSSISTKPPAASPI
;
A
#
# COMPACT_ATOMS: atom_id res chain seq x y z
N MET A 1 -4.11 -23.64 -87.64
CA MET A 1 -4.05 -22.18 -87.32
C MET A 1 -4.60 -21.86 -85.93
N LEU A 2 -5.93 -21.86 -85.71
CA LEU A 2 -6.52 -21.36 -84.45
C LEU A 2 -6.06 -22.14 -83.20
N GLU A 3 -5.89 -23.46 -83.31
CA GLU A 3 -5.40 -24.32 -82.22
C GLU A 3 -3.96 -23.96 -81.79
N ILE A 4 -3.05 -23.75 -82.74
CA ILE A 4 -1.66 -23.32 -82.48
C ILE A 4 -1.62 -21.94 -81.79
N ILE A 5 -2.51 -21.02 -82.17
CA ILE A 5 -2.63 -19.71 -81.51
C ILE A 5 -3.08 -19.88 -80.05
N LEU A 6 -4.01 -20.80 -79.79
CA LEU A 6 -4.48 -21.12 -78.43
C LEU A 6 -3.36 -21.75 -77.57
N GLU A 7 -2.58 -22.69 -78.12
CA GLU A 7 -1.42 -23.29 -77.43
C GLU A 7 -0.35 -22.24 -77.08
N VAL A 8 -0.01 -21.36 -78.04
CA VAL A 8 0.94 -20.25 -77.82
C VAL A 8 0.43 -19.31 -76.72
N VAL A 9 -0.86 -18.97 -76.70
CA VAL A 9 -1.47 -18.15 -75.64
C VAL A 9 -1.42 -18.86 -74.28
N VAL A 10 -1.74 -20.15 -74.21
CA VAL A 10 -1.67 -20.93 -72.96
C VAL A 10 -0.24 -20.96 -72.40
N VAL A 11 0.77 -21.24 -73.23
CA VAL A 11 2.17 -21.26 -72.75
C VAL A 11 2.68 -19.85 -72.42
N ALA A 12 2.26 -18.80 -73.15
CA ALA A 12 2.57 -17.42 -72.79
C ALA A 12 1.97 -17.03 -71.41
N ILE A 13 0.78 -17.51 -71.07
CA ILE A 13 0.18 -17.32 -69.74
C ILE A 13 1.00 -18.07 -68.67
N VAL A 14 1.38 -19.33 -68.92
CA VAL A 14 2.23 -20.12 -67.98
C VAL A 14 3.57 -19.42 -67.73
N VAL A 15 4.26 -18.98 -68.78
CA VAL A 15 5.54 -18.26 -68.68
C VAL A 15 5.36 -16.90 -67.98
N GLY A 16 4.26 -16.19 -68.23
CA GLY A 16 3.91 -14.97 -67.49
C GLY A 16 3.73 -15.21 -65.98
N LEU A 17 3.13 -16.33 -65.59
CA LEU A 17 2.98 -16.74 -64.19
C LEU A 17 4.32 -17.18 -63.56
N GLN A 18 5.20 -17.87 -64.31
CA GLN A 18 6.56 -18.19 -63.87
C GLN A 18 7.40 -16.92 -63.61
N ILE A 19 7.34 -15.94 -64.52
CA ILE A 19 8.05 -14.66 -64.36
C ILE A 19 7.48 -13.88 -63.17
N ARG A 20 6.15 -13.82 -63.02
CA ARG A 20 5.49 -13.18 -61.87
C ARG A 20 5.91 -13.80 -60.54
N THR A 21 5.90 -15.12 -60.44
CA THR A 21 6.32 -15.84 -59.21
C THR A 21 7.80 -15.63 -58.91
N PHE A 22 8.69 -15.72 -59.92
CA PHE A 22 10.10 -15.38 -59.75
C PHE A 22 10.32 -13.94 -59.23
N LEU A 23 9.57 -12.95 -59.75
CA LEU A 23 9.64 -11.56 -59.28
C LEU A 23 9.12 -11.40 -57.85
N GLN A 24 8.09 -12.16 -57.44
CA GLN A 24 7.62 -12.21 -56.05
C GLN A 24 8.69 -12.80 -55.13
N THR A 25 9.28 -13.95 -55.47
CA THR A 25 10.36 -14.59 -54.71
C THR A 25 11.58 -13.67 -54.59
N ARG A 26 11.97 -12.97 -55.68
CA ARG A 26 13.03 -11.95 -55.66
C ARG A 26 12.71 -10.79 -54.70
N THR A 27 11.45 -10.34 -54.65
CA THR A 27 11.02 -9.24 -53.78
C THR A 27 11.00 -9.68 -52.30
N GLN A 28 10.56 -10.89 -52.01
CA GLN A 28 10.61 -11.47 -50.66
C GLN A 28 12.06 -11.70 -50.19
N ALA A 29 12.94 -12.20 -51.07
CA ALA A 29 14.36 -12.36 -50.78
C ALA A 29 15.07 -11.03 -50.50
N LEU A 30 14.68 -9.95 -51.19
CA LEU A 30 15.18 -8.60 -50.86
C LEU A 30 14.74 -8.17 -49.45
N ARG A 31 13.46 -8.35 -49.09
CA ARG A 31 12.96 -8.09 -47.73
C ARG A 31 13.71 -8.91 -46.67
N LEU A 32 13.96 -10.19 -46.94
CA LEU A 32 14.74 -11.06 -46.06
C LEU A 32 16.15 -10.51 -45.83
N SER A 33 16.87 -10.14 -46.89
CA SER A 33 18.21 -9.54 -46.81
C SER A 33 18.26 -8.14 -46.17
N GLN A 34 17.09 -7.56 -45.86
CA GLN A 34 16.89 -6.24 -45.27
C GLN A 34 16.09 -6.31 -43.95
N LEU A 35 15.91 -7.50 -43.36
CA LEU A 35 15.21 -7.66 -42.09
C LEU A 35 15.95 -6.90 -40.99
N TYR A 36 17.15 -7.35 -40.65
CA TYR A 36 18.01 -6.74 -39.64
C TYR A 36 18.70 -5.46 -40.16
N PRO A 37 18.68 -4.35 -39.40
CA PRO A 37 19.41 -3.13 -39.74
C PRO A 37 20.92 -3.24 -39.42
N THR A 38 21.69 -2.20 -39.78
CA THR A 38 23.11 -2.10 -39.42
C THR A 38 23.32 -1.82 -37.93
N ARG A 39 24.50 -2.19 -37.39
CA ARG A 39 24.86 -2.02 -35.97
C ARG A 39 24.74 -0.57 -35.46
N ASP A 40 24.85 0.40 -36.36
CA ASP A 40 24.89 1.83 -36.04
C ASP A 40 23.50 2.46 -35.98
N ALA A 41 22.48 1.80 -36.57
CA ALA A 41 21.07 2.17 -36.39
C ALA A 41 20.50 1.69 -35.05
N LEU A 42 21.19 0.75 -34.37
CA LEU A 42 20.77 0.16 -33.11
C LEU A 42 21.38 0.93 -31.91
N ARG A 43 20.52 1.47 -31.05
CA ARG A 43 20.91 2.04 -29.75
C ARG A 43 20.07 1.48 -28.62
N VAL A 44 20.65 1.51 -27.42
CA VAL A 44 19.93 1.28 -26.17
C VAL A 44 19.50 2.66 -25.65
N GLU A 45 18.21 2.85 -25.38
CA GLU A 45 17.67 4.04 -24.70
C GLU A 45 17.14 3.63 -23.33
N ARG A 46 17.62 4.28 -22.27
CA ARG A 46 17.04 4.15 -20.93
C ARG A 46 15.75 4.98 -20.85
N ARG A 47 14.66 4.41 -20.34
CA ARG A 47 13.34 5.06 -20.27
C ARG A 47 12.59 4.71 -19.01
N LEU A 48 11.74 5.63 -18.53
CA LEU A 48 10.70 5.31 -17.56
C LEU A 48 9.56 4.59 -18.25
N VAL A 49 9.20 3.41 -17.75
CA VAL A 49 8.06 2.62 -18.21
C VAL A 49 7.00 2.68 -17.12
N THR A 50 5.81 3.12 -17.50
CA THR A 50 4.65 3.18 -16.59
C THR A 50 4.08 1.78 -16.32
N PRO A 51 3.29 1.58 -15.24
CA PRO A 51 2.56 0.32 -15.01
C PRO A 51 1.62 -0.09 -16.14
N ALA A 52 1.20 0.85 -16.99
CA ALA A 52 0.39 0.63 -18.19
C ALA A 52 1.21 0.23 -19.43
N GLY A 53 2.54 0.06 -19.31
CA GLY A 53 3.43 -0.29 -20.41
C GLY A 53 3.78 0.86 -21.36
N ILE A 54 3.38 2.10 -21.05
CA ILE A 54 3.70 3.29 -21.84
C ILE A 54 5.12 3.76 -21.51
N ASP A 55 5.95 3.94 -22.54
CA ASP A 55 7.30 4.48 -22.42
C ASP A 55 7.28 6.02 -22.35
N LEU A 56 7.80 6.57 -21.26
CA LEU A 56 8.12 7.98 -21.04
C LEU A 56 9.63 8.23 -21.31
N PRO A 57 10.10 9.49 -21.29
CA PRO A 57 11.53 9.79 -21.21
C PRO A 57 12.21 9.17 -19.99
N ASP A 58 13.54 9.25 -19.91
CA ASP A 58 14.35 8.89 -18.74
C ASP A 58 14.01 9.71 -17.48
N TYR A 59 13.53 10.94 -17.65
CA TYR A 59 12.90 11.73 -16.59
C TYR A 59 11.58 12.36 -17.07
N ALA A 60 10.50 12.16 -16.30
CA ALA A 60 9.22 12.85 -16.47
C ALA A 60 8.66 13.21 -15.08
N ALA A 61 8.38 14.49 -14.86
CA ALA A 61 7.88 14.98 -13.56
C ALA A 61 6.47 14.46 -13.23
N ASP A 62 5.66 14.21 -14.25
CA ASP A 62 4.28 13.69 -14.13
C ASP A 62 4.21 12.14 -14.15
N ALA A 63 5.33 11.45 -13.99
CA ALA A 63 5.37 9.98 -13.99
C ALA A 63 4.60 9.40 -12.78
N PRO A 64 3.73 8.39 -12.99
CA PRO A 64 3.14 7.62 -11.89
C PRO A 64 4.21 7.05 -10.95
N ALA A 65 3.95 7.04 -9.63
CA ALA A 65 4.94 6.63 -8.62
C ALA A 65 5.50 5.21 -8.81
N ASP A 66 4.70 4.30 -9.38
CA ASP A 66 5.09 2.91 -9.68
C ASP A 66 5.84 2.75 -11.03
N SER A 67 6.18 3.85 -11.71
CA SER A 67 6.96 3.82 -12.96
C SER A 67 8.41 3.45 -12.68
N PHE A 68 9.03 2.72 -13.62
CA PHE A 68 10.35 2.14 -13.41
C PHE A 68 11.26 2.31 -14.63
N LEU A 69 12.56 2.43 -14.40
CA LEU A 69 13.55 2.48 -15.48
C LEU A 69 13.72 1.12 -16.15
N VAL A 70 13.84 1.12 -17.49
CA VAL A 70 14.21 -0.02 -18.33
C VAL A 70 15.16 0.48 -19.42
N ASP A 71 16.17 -0.31 -19.75
CA ASP A 71 16.96 -0.13 -20.97
C ASP A 71 16.31 -0.90 -22.11
N ILE A 72 15.79 -0.17 -23.10
CA ILE A 72 15.09 -0.73 -24.26
C ILE A 72 15.90 -0.53 -25.55
N ILE A 73 15.69 -1.41 -26.54
CA ILE A 73 16.28 -1.27 -27.87
C ILE A 73 15.44 -0.26 -28.67
N LYS A 74 16.09 0.68 -29.35
CA LYS A 74 15.45 1.54 -30.33
C LYS A 74 16.31 1.67 -31.59
N ALA A 75 15.63 1.75 -32.73
CA ALA A 75 16.24 1.94 -34.02
C ALA A 75 15.31 2.73 -34.94
N ASP A 76 15.89 3.64 -35.71
CA ASP A 76 15.15 4.51 -36.63
C ASP A 76 15.16 3.89 -38.05
N ASN A 77 14.10 4.12 -38.83
CA ASN A 77 13.97 3.67 -40.23
C ASN A 77 14.12 2.14 -40.47
N VAL A 78 13.65 1.32 -39.52
CA VAL A 78 13.71 -0.16 -39.62
C VAL A 78 12.61 -0.78 -40.49
N SER A 79 12.88 -2.00 -40.96
CA SER A 79 11.91 -2.86 -41.64
C SER A 79 10.71 -3.21 -40.75
N GLU A 80 9.60 -3.59 -41.37
CA GLU A 80 8.35 -3.95 -40.68
C GLU A 80 8.55 -5.16 -39.75
N GLY A 81 9.14 -6.25 -40.25
CA GLY A 81 9.42 -7.45 -39.42
C GLY A 81 10.46 -7.21 -38.32
N PHE A 82 11.41 -6.28 -38.48
CA PHE A 82 12.33 -5.94 -37.39
C PHE A 82 11.72 -4.99 -36.36
N ARG A 83 10.68 -4.21 -36.72
CA ARG A 83 9.87 -3.52 -35.72
C ARG A 83 9.18 -4.53 -34.79
N GLU A 84 8.61 -5.59 -35.34
CA GLU A 84 8.02 -6.70 -34.57
C GLU A 84 9.07 -7.38 -33.66
N ILE A 85 10.30 -7.62 -34.15
CA ILE A 85 11.41 -8.12 -33.32
C ILE A 85 11.75 -7.14 -32.18
N ILE A 86 11.81 -5.82 -32.43
CA ILE A 86 12.05 -4.80 -31.39
C ILE A 86 10.90 -4.80 -30.37
N ASP A 87 9.65 -4.84 -30.81
CA ASP A 87 8.48 -4.72 -29.95
C ASP A 87 8.31 -5.96 -29.04
N ASP A 88 8.51 -7.17 -29.59
CA ASP A 88 8.61 -8.42 -28.81
C ASP A 88 9.78 -8.34 -27.80
N THR A 89 10.96 -7.90 -28.26
CA THR A 89 12.18 -7.80 -27.43
C THR A 89 11.98 -6.81 -26.28
N ASN A 90 11.48 -5.62 -26.56
CA ASN A 90 11.21 -4.59 -25.56
C ASN A 90 10.09 -5.01 -24.61
N GLY A 91 9.06 -5.72 -25.11
CA GLY A 91 8.06 -6.38 -24.28
C GLY A 91 8.70 -7.31 -23.25
N TYR A 92 9.58 -8.21 -23.68
CA TYR A 92 10.32 -9.11 -22.80
C TYR A 92 11.21 -8.34 -21.79
N LEU A 93 11.97 -7.32 -22.24
CA LEU A 93 12.86 -6.52 -21.40
C LEU A 93 12.11 -5.74 -20.30
N ARG A 94 10.93 -5.18 -20.60
CA ARG A 94 10.10 -4.45 -19.62
C ARG A 94 9.73 -5.30 -18.41
N TYR A 95 9.49 -6.60 -18.62
CA TYR A 95 9.11 -7.54 -17.54
C TYR A 95 10.30 -8.28 -16.90
N ASN A 96 11.43 -8.47 -17.61
CA ASN A 96 12.56 -9.29 -17.17
C ASN A 96 13.80 -8.45 -16.83
N LYS A 97 13.61 -7.43 -15.99
CA LYS A 97 14.63 -6.45 -15.57
C LYS A 97 15.88 -7.14 -15.02
N GLY A 98 17.05 -6.81 -15.58
CA GLY A 98 18.36 -7.26 -15.09
C GLY A 98 18.70 -8.75 -15.30
N ALA A 99 17.69 -9.60 -15.54
CA ALA A 99 17.81 -11.05 -15.68
C ALA A 99 17.43 -11.56 -17.08
N ALA A 100 17.45 -10.69 -18.09
CA ALA A 100 17.07 -11.03 -19.46
C ALA A 100 18.09 -11.97 -20.14
N ASP A 101 17.75 -13.25 -20.26
CA ASP A 101 18.58 -14.23 -20.97
C ASP A 101 18.75 -13.90 -22.47
N PHE A 102 19.98 -14.05 -22.97
CA PHE A 102 20.32 -14.02 -24.38
C PHE A 102 19.57 -15.07 -25.19
N SER A 103 19.31 -16.26 -24.63
CA SER A 103 18.60 -17.34 -25.34
C SER A 103 17.22 -16.88 -25.83
N ILE A 104 16.42 -16.28 -24.95
CA ILE A 104 15.07 -15.79 -25.27
C ILE A 104 15.13 -14.59 -26.23
N LEU A 105 16.09 -13.67 -26.06
CA LEU A 105 16.31 -12.55 -26.99
C LEU A 105 16.68 -13.01 -28.41
N LYS A 106 17.46 -14.10 -28.50
CA LYS A 106 17.81 -14.78 -29.75
C LYS A 106 16.60 -15.49 -30.35
N ASP A 107 15.86 -16.27 -29.56
CA ASP A 107 14.73 -17.06 -30.05
C ASP A 107 13.55 -16.19 -30.54
N ILE A 108 13.30 -15.04 -29.89
CA ILE A 108 12.37 -14.00 -30.39
C ILE A 108 12.77 -13.54 -31.80
N SER A 109 14.06 -13.31 -32.00
CA SER A 109 14.64 -12.83 -33.26
C SER A 109 14.61 -13.90 -34.37
N GLU A 110 14.96 -15.15 -34.04
CA GLU A 110 15.00 -16.27 -35.00
C GLU A 110 13.60 -16.73 -35.42
N ARG A 111 12.61 -16.66 -34.51
CA ARG A 111 11.21 -16.93 -34.86
C ARG A 111 10.76 -16.09 -36.06
N GLN A 112 11.09 -14.80 -36.06
CA GLN A 112 10.66 -13.87 -37.11
C GLN A 112 11.49 -14.01 -38.39
N SER A 113 12.80 -14.30 -38.32
CA SER A 113 13.59 -14.60 -39.53
C SER A 113 13.11 -15.90 -40.18
N GLN A 114 12.95 -16.97 -39.39
CA GLN A 114 12.58 -18.30 -39.87
C GLN A 114 11.22 -18.33 -40.59
N VAL A 115 10.24 -17.53 -40.13
CA VAL A 115 8.95 -17.36 -40.82
C VAL A 115 9.14 -16.79 -42.22
N LEU A 116 9.97 -15.75 -42.37
CA LEU A 116 10.24 -15.11 -43.66
C LEU A 116 11.12 -15.99 -44.57
N GLU A 117 12.09 -16.70 -43.99
CA GLU A 117 12.92 -17.70 -44.69
C GLU A 117 12.08 -18.84 -45.27
N ASN A 118 11.20 -19.43 -44.46
CA ASN A 118 10.30 -20.51 -44.88
C ASN A 118 9.37 -20.05 -46.01
N ALA A 119 8.83 -18.82 -45.90
CA ALA A 119 7.98 -18.24 -46.94
C ALA A 119 8.73 -17.97 -48.26
N VAL A 120 9.98 -17.50 -48.19
CA VAL A 120 10.84 -17.34 -49.37
C VAL A 120 11.14 -18.69 -50.02
N GLN A 121 11.59 -19.66 -49.24
CA GLN A 121 12.05 -20.97 -49.72
C GLN A 121 10.91 -21.76 -50.40
N ALA A 122 9.69 -21.69 -49.86
CA ALA A 122 8.52 -22.31 -50.48
C ALA A 122 8.22 -21.79 -51.90
N ASN A 123 8.53 -20.51 -52.18
CA ASN A 123 8.24 -19.86 -53.46
C ASN A 123 9.37 -20.03 -54.51
N VAL A 124 10.45 -20.75 -54.20
CA VAL A 124 11.56 -20.98 -55.16
C VAL A 124 11.23 -22.05 -56.20
N ALA A 125 10.47 -23.08 -55.83
CA ALA A 125 10.11 -24.20 -56.70
C ALA A 125 8.84 -23.95 -57.56
N THR A 126 8.05 -22.92 -57.23
CA THR A 126 6.78 -22.62 -57.91
C THR A 126 6.90 -22.40 -59.43
N PRO A 127 7.93 -21.70 -59.97
CA PRO A 127 8.10 -21.56 -61.41
C PRO A 127 8.32 -22.91 -62.13
N LEU A 128 9.06 -23.83 -61.52
CA LEU A 128 9.26 -25.18 -62.03
C LEU A 128 7.95 -25.99 -62.02
N TYR A 129 7.18 -25.94 -60.93
CA TYR A 129 5.88 -26.61 -60.86
C TYR A 129 4.86 -26.07 -61.87
N LEU A 130 4.84 -24.75 -62.10
CA LEU A 130 4.06 -24.14 -63.18
C LEU A 130 4.52 -24.59 -64.57
N GLY A 131 5.82 -24.76 -64.78
CA GLY A 131 6.38 -25.30 -66.04
C GLY A 131 5.99 -26.76 -66.29
N LEU A 132 6.01 -27.59 -65.26
CA LEU A 132 5.59 -28.99 -65.30
C LEU A 132 4.09 -29.13 -65.64
N LEU A 133 3.24 -28.31 -64.99
CA LEU A 133 1.82 -28.22 -65.36
C LEU A 133 1.63 -27.71 -66.79
N GLY A 134 2.46 -26.77 -67.25
CA GLY A 134 2.52 -26.32 -68.64
C GLY A 134 2.80 -27.45 -69.63
N THR A 135 3.76 -28.34 -69.35
CA THR A 135 4.02 -29.51 -70.19
C THR A 135 2.86 -30.50 -70.24
N PHE A 136 2.17 -30.74 -69.12
CA PHE A 136 0.96 -31.58 -69.13
C PHE A 136 -0.17 -30.94 -69.94
N LEU A 137 -0.41 -29.64 -69.79
CA LEU A 137 -1.42 -28.92 -70.58
C LEU A 137 -1.10 -28.95 -72.09
N GLY A 138 0.16 -28.73 -72.48
CA GLY A 138 0.58 -28.79 -73.89
C GLY A 138 0.37 -30.17 -74.52
N VAL A 139 0.76 -31.24 -73.81
CA VAL A 139 0.52 -32.63 -74.27
C VAL A 139 -0.97 -32.93 -74.37
N ILE A 140 -1.78 -32.53 -73.39
CA ILE A 140 -3.23 -32.76 -73.39
C ILE A 140 -3.91 -32.01 -74.56
N LEU A 141 -3.55 -30.75 -74.81
CA LEU A 141 -4.12 -29.95 -75.90
C LEU A 141 -3.77 -30.54 -77.27
N GLY A 142 -2.49 -30.88 -77.50
CA GLY A 142 -2.05 -31.48 -78.76
C GLY A 142 -2.71 -32.85 -79.04
N LEU A 143 -2.90 -33.69 -78.00
CA LEU A 143 -3.63 -34.95 -78.13
C LEU A 143 -5.12 -34.75 -78.44
N VAL A 144 -5.75 -33.71 -77.88
CA VAL A 144 -7.15 -33.35 -78.19
C VAL A 144 -7.29 -32.84 -79.64
N GLY A 145 -6.28 -32.15 -80.18
CA GLY A 145 -6.21 -31.78 -81.60
C GLY A 145 -6.21 -33.02 -82.51
N ILE A 146 -5.29 -33.97 -82.28
CA ILE A 146 -5.25 -35.24 -83.03
C ILE A 146 -6.57 -36.00 -82.90
N ALA A 147 -7.14 -36.09 -81.70
CA ALA A 147 -8.38 -36.83 -81.45
C ALA A 147 -9.63 -36.24 -82.17
N ARG A 148 -9.58 -34.98 -82.60
CA ARG A 148 -10.64 -34.33 -83.40
C ARG A 148 -10.39 -34.39 -84.89
N ASN A 149 -9.14 -34.18 -85.31
CA ASN A 149 -8.79 -34.00 -86.71
C ASN A 149 -8.43 -35.34 -87.40
N GLY A 150 -8.14 -36.39 -86.62
CA GLY A 150 -7.76 -37.71 -87.12
C GLY A 150 -6.24 -37.87 -87.28
N VAL A 151 -5.81 -39.12 -87.48
CA VAL A 151 -4.39 -39.53 -87.65
C VAL A 151 -4.05 -39.74 -89.15
N SER A 152 -4.91 -39.26 -90.05
CA SER A 152 -4.90 -39.67 -91.47
C SER A 152 -3.93 -38.90 -92.37
N ASP A 153 -3.43 -37.74 -91.95
CA ASP A 153 -2.52 -36.87 -92.71
C ASP A 153 -1.33 -36.42 -91.85
N ASP A 154 -0.14 -36.27 -92.46
CA ASP A 154 1.06 -35.74 -91.78
C ASP A 154 0.87 -34.33 -91.21
N GLU A 155 -0.03 -33.53 -91.81
CA GLU A 155 -0.41 -32.21 -91.31
C GLU A 155 -1.07 -32.27 -89.92
N ALA A 156 -1.71 -33.39 -89.54
CA ALA A 156 -2.32 -33.55 -88.22
C ALA A 156 -1.28 -33.78 -87.09
N LEU A 157 -0.09 -34.28 -87.42
CA LEU A 157 0.99 -34.48 -86.44
C LEU A 157 1.73 -33.18 -86.10
N THR A 158 1.76 -32.23 -87.04
CA THR A 158 2.56 -31.00 -86.94
C THR A 158 2.13 -30.08 -85.78
N PRO A 159 0.82 -29.83 -85.53
CA PRO A 159 0.37 -29.11 -84.34
C PRO A 159 0.83 -29.75 -83.03
N PHE A 160 0.64 -31.07 -82.88
CA PHE A 160 1.03 -31.79 -81.66
C PHE A 160 2.53 -31.68 -81.37
N LEU A 161 3.40 -31.91 -82.36
CA LEU A 161 4.85 -31.77 -82.18
C LEU A 161 5.24 -30.32 -81.82
N THR A 162 4.55 -29.34 -82.40
CA THR A 162 4.79 -27.91 -82.14
C THR A 162 4.36 -27.52 -80.72
N GLY A 163 3.15 -27.90 -80.30
CA GLY A 163 2.62 -27.64 -78.95
C GLY A 163 3.47 -28.28 -77.85
N VAL A 164 3.94 -29.52 -78.06
CA VAL A 164 4.86 -30.20 -77.13
C VAL A 164 6.21 -29.47 -77.05
N LEU A 165 6.80 -29.05 -78.17
CA LEU A 165 8.07 -28.31 -78.19
C LEU A 165 7.97 -26.96 -77.48
N ILE A 166 6.89 -26.21 -77.72
CA ILE A 166 6.64 -24.93 -77.06
C ILE A 166 6.43 -25.14 -75.55
N ALA A 167 5.68 -26.17 -75.14
CA ALA A 167 5.46 -26.47 -73.73
C ALA A 167 6.75 -26.95 -73.00
N MET A 168 7.59 -27.76 -73.66
CA MET A 168 8.92 -28.12 -73.14
C MET A 168 9.81 -26.89 -72.95
N THR A 169 9.74 -25.92 -73.87
CA THR A 169 10.44 -24.63 -73.74
C THR A 169 9.94 -23.84 -72.52
N GLY A 170 8.63 -23.85 -72.26
CA GLY A 170 8.05 -23.27 -71.03
C GLY A 170 8.53 -23.95 -69.74
N SER A 171 8.74 -25.27 -69.75
CA SER A 171 9.31 -25.98 -68.59
C SER A 171 10.80 -25.66 -68.38
N PHE A 172 11.57 -25.54 -69.47
CA PHE A 172 12.97 -25.09 -69.43
C PHE A 172 13.10 -23.67 -68.84
N VAL A 173 12.23 -22.73 -69.23
CA VAL A 173 12.17 -21.38 -68.63
C VAL A 173 11.83 -21.43 -67.14
N GLY A 174 10.87 -22.27 -66.73
CA GLY A 174 10.53 -22.48 -65.32
C GLY A 174 11.72 -23.00 -64.49
N LEU A 175 12.45 -23.99 -65.01
CA LEU A 175 13.66 -24.53 -64.38
C LEU A 175 14.77 -23.48 -64.27
N LEU A 176 15.01 -22.71 -65.34
CA LEU A 176 16.01 -21.64 -65.37
C LEU A 176 15.68 -20.53 -64.35
N LEU A 177 14.41 -20.14 -64.25
CA LEU A 177 13.95 -19.17 -63.24
C LEU A 177 14.09 -19.71 -61.82
N THR A 178 13.81 -21.00 -61.58
CA THR A 178 14.05 -21.64 -60.27
C THR A 178 15.54 -21.72 -59.93
N LEU A 179 16.45 -21.97 -60.90
CA LEU A 179 17.90 -21.94 -60.67
C LEU A 179 18.39 -20.52 -60.31
N LEU A 180 17.97 -19.50 -61.06
CA LEU A 180 18.27 -18.09 -60.72
C LEU A 180 17.66 -17.68 -59.38
N GLY A 181 16.45 -18.17 -59.07
CA GLY A 181 15.76 -17.94 -57.80
C GLY A 181 16.55 -18.48 -56.60
N ASN A 182 17.03 -19.73 -56.68
CA ASN A 182 17.93 -20.31 -55.67
C ASN A 182 19.18 -19.45 -55.44
N GLY A 183 19.80 -18.92 -56.51
CA GLY A 183 20.96 -18.02 -56.40
C GLY A 183 20.63 -16.71 -55.67
N VAL A 184 19.51 -16.08 -56.00
CA VAL A 184 19.03 -14.85 -55.33
C VAL A 184 18.72 -15.11 -53.85
N VAL A 185 18.03 -16.20 -53.54
CA VAL A 185 17.65 -16.58 -52.17
C VAL A 185 18.88 -16.91 -51.34
N ARG A 186 19.82 -17.71 -51.84
CA ARG A 186 21.10 -17.99 -51.15
C ARG A 186 21.89 -16.71 -50.82
N ASN A 187 21.94 -15.75 -51.75
CA ASN A 187 22.56 -14.45 -51.52
C ASN A 187 21.79 -13.57 -50.52
N ALA A 188 20.50 -13.83 -50.30
CA ALA A 188 19.70 -13.16 -49.27
C ALA A 188 19.94 -13.76 -47.88
N HIS A 189 19.93 -15.10 -47.73
CA HIS A 189 20.31 -15.76 -46.48
C HIS A 189 21.72 -15.33 -46.04
N GLN A 190 22.73 -15.38 -46.91
CA GLN A 190 24.09 -14.97 -46.54
C GLN A 190 24.21 -13.52 -46.01
N LYS A 191 23.28 -12.62 -46.41
CA LYS A 191 23.19 -11.26 -45.86
C LYS A 191 22.39 -11.21 -44.55
N LEU A 192 21.30 -11.97 -44.47
CA LEU A 192 20.52 -12.17 -43.25
C LEU A 192 21.43 -12.70 -42.14
N ASP A 193 22.17 -13.79 -42.37
CA ASP A 193 23.08 -14.42 -41.41
C ASP A 193 24.09 -13.40 -40.85
N GLN A 194 24.68 -12.58 -41.73
CA GLN A 194 25.64 -11.55 -41.33
C GLN A 194 24.98 -10.44 -40.50
N ALA A 195 23.79 -9.98 -40.90
CA ALA A 195 23.07 -8.92 -40.19
C ALA A 195 22.45 -9.42 -38.86
N GLN A 196 22.05 -10.68 -38.78
CA GLN A 196 21.58 -11.36 -37.58
C GLN A 196 22.72 -11.56 -36.57
N ASN A 197 23.90 -12.05 -37.01
CA ASN A 197 25.09 -12.12 -36.16
C ASN A 197 25.56 -10.72 -35.69
N ASN A 198 25.36 -9.69 -36.52
CA ASN A 198 25.57 -8.30 -36.11
C ASN A 198 24.59 -7.85 -35.02
N TYR A 199 23.32 -8.23 -35.10
CA TYR A 199 22.31 -8.01 -34.05
C TYR A 199 22.66 -8.76 -32.75
N TYR A 200 23.06 -10.04 -32.83
CA TYR A 200 23.52 -10.79 -31.65
C TYR A 200 24.75 -10.18 -31.00
N THR A 201 25.71 -9.69 -31.80
CA THR A 201 26.86 -8.97 -31.24
C THR A 201 26.43 -7.66 -30.57
N PHE A 202 25.42 -6.96 -31.09
CA PHE A 202 24.85 -5.78 -30.43
C PHE A 202 24.20 -6.15 -29.08
N LEU A 203 23.38 -7.21 -29.02
CA LEU A 203 22.78 -7.69 -27.78
C LEU A 203 23.87 -8.03 -26.74
N GLN A 204 24.87 -8.83 -27.14
CA GLN A 204 25.93 -9.30 -26.23
C GLN A 204 26.91 -8.21 -25.79
N ALA A 205 27.26 -7.27 -26.68
CA ALA A 205 28.30 -6.27 -26.40
C ALA A 205 27.75 -4.90 -25.93
N ARG A 206 26.46 -4.61 -26.12
CA ARG A 206 25.84 -3.35 -25.65
C ARG A 206 24.68 -3.55 -24.69
N LEU A 207 23.77 -4.51 -24.91
CA LEU A 207 22.56 -4.64 -24.08
C LEU A 207 22.82 -5.42 -22.78
N LEU A 208 23.23 -6.69 -22.88
CA LEU A 208 23.41 -7.58 -21.73
C LEU A 208 24.38 -7.03 -20.64
N PRO A 209 25.51 -6.37 -20.98
CA PRO A 209 26.41 -5.82 -19.96
C PRO A 209 25.74 -4.74 -19.11
N ILE A 210 24.87 -3.91 -19.72
CA ILE A 210 24.12 -2.87 -19.00
C ILE A 210 23.12 -3.54 -18.06
N LEU A 211 22.30 -4.47 -18.56
CA LEU A 211 21.28 -5.16 -17.76
C LEU A 211 21.88 -5.89 -16.54
N HIS A 212 23.00 -6.60 -16.72
CA HIS A 212 23.71 -7.24 -15.62
C HIS A 212 24.31 -6.23 -14.63
N SER A 213 24.78 -5.07 -15.11
CA SER A 213 25.31 -4.00 -14.24
C SER A 213 24.20 -3.32 -13.41
N ASP A 214 23.02 -3.09 -13.98
CA ASP A 214 21.85 -2.55 -13.28
C ASP A 214 21.32 -3.52 -12.21
N MET A 215 21.37 -4.84 -12.47
CA MET A 215 21.07 -5.86 -11.45
C MET A 215 22.08 -5.82 -10.29
N ALA A 216 23.38 -5.73 -10.58
CA ALA A 216 24.42 -5.63 -9.55
C ALA A 216 24.31 -4.33 -8.73
N GLY A 217 24.01 -3.20 -9.38
CA GLY A 217 23.73 -1.92 -8.73
C GLY A 217 22.49 -1.99 -7.84
N SER A 218 21.41 -2.61 -8.31
CA SER A 218 20.17 -2.81 -7.53
C SER A 218 20.40 -3.66 -6.28
N LEU A 219 21.18 -4.75 -6.39
CA LEU A 219 21.55 -5.60 -5.26
C LEU A 219 22.48 -4.86 -4.28
N SER A 220 23.40 -4.04 -4.77
CA SER A 220 24.27 -3.20 -3.95
C SER A 220 23.46 -2.15 -3.17
N ASN A 221 22.47 -1.51 -3.81
CA ASN A 221 21.56 -0.57 -3.16
C ASN A 221 20.68 -1.27 -2.10
N LEU A 222 20.12 -2.45 -2.42
CA LEU A 222 19.38 -3.27 -1.44
C LEU A 222 20.25 -3.62 -0.23
N LYS A 223 21.51 -4.01 -0.46
CA LYS A 223 22.48 -4.24 0.63
C LYS A 223 22.71 -2.98 1.46
N ALA A 224 22.92 -1.82 0.84
CA ALA A 224 23.13 -0.56 1.56
C ALA A 224 21.91 -0.18 2.43
N VAL A 225 20.69 -0.37 1.90
CA VAL A 225 19.44 -0.16 2.65
C VAL A 225 19.31 -1.15 3.82
N LEU A 226 19.67 -2.43 3.62
CA LEU A 226 19.66 -3.44 4.69
C LEU A 226 20.72 -3.19 5.76
N ASP A 227 21.93 -2.78 5.38
CA ASP A 227 23.00 -2.43 6.32
C ASP A 227 22.61 -1.19 7.15
N ALA A 228 22.02 -0.17 6.52
CA ALA A 228 21.51 1.03 7.19
C ALA A 228 20.32 0.73 8.11
N PHE A 229 19.35 -0.08 7.65
CA PHE A 229 18.24 -0.55 8.48
C PHE A 229 18.74 -1.34 9.69
N ASN A 230 19.72 -2.21 9.52
CA ASN A 230 20.30 -2.99 10.62
C ASN A 230 21.01 -2.08 11.65
N GLN A 231 21.77 -1.07 11.18
CA GLN A 231 22.38 -0.08 12.08
C GLN A 231 21.33 0.73 12.85
N ASP A 232 20.28 1.24 12.20
CA ASP A 232 19.23 1.99 12.89
C ASP A 232 18.44 1.09 13.86
N PHE A 233 18.11 -0.13 13.45
CA PHE A 233 17.42 -1.12 14.29
C PHE A 233 18.21 -1.46 15.56
N VAL A 234 19.51 -1.75 15.43
CA VAL A 234 20.39 -1.98 16.60
C VAL A 234 20.49 -0.72 17.46
N SER A 235 20.55 0.47 16.87
CA SER A 235 20.50 1.74 17.60
C SER A 235 19.16 1.95 18.34
N LYS A 236 18.01 1.56 17.78
CA LYS A 236 16.73 1.62 18.49
C LYS A 236 16.65 0.60 19.62
N VAL A 237 17.07 -0.64 19.38
CA VAL A 237 17.02 -1.73 20.37
C VAL A 237 17.91 -1.44 21.58
N THR A 238 19.11 -0.89 21.38
CA THR A 238 20.01 -0.48 22.48
C THR A 238 19.44 0.68 23.32
N VAL A 239 18.59 1.54 22.73
CA VAL A 239 17.85 2.57 23.50
C VAL A 239 16.73 1.97 24.38
N PHE A 240 16.20 0.79 24.05
CA PHE A 240 15.24 0.08 24.90
C PHE A 240 15.88 -0.63 26.11
N GLU A 241 17.16 -0.99 26.06
CA GLU A 241 17.88 -1.66 27.16
C GLU A 241 17.78 -0.91 28.51
N PRO A 242 18.10 0.40 28.62
CA PRO A 242 17.94 1.13 29.88
C PRO A 242 16.47 1.29 30.31
N VAL A 243 15.51 1.26 29.37
CA VAL A 243 14.07 1.30 29.69
C VAL A 243 13.65 -0.01 30.37
N ILE A 244 14.11 -1.16 29.87
CA ILE A 244 13.91 -2.47 30.50
C ILE A 244 14.62 -2.55 31.87
N GLY A 245 15.83 -1.97 31.98
CA GLY A 245 16.53 -1.80 33.26
C GLY A 245 15.71 -1.01 34.28
N THR A 246 15.22 0.17 33.90
CA THR A 246 14.41 1.05 34.75
C THR A 246 13.07 0.43 35.12
N LEU A 247 12.43 -0.31 34.21
CA LEU A 247 11.23 -1.10 34.51
C LEU A 247 11.52 -2.19 35.56
N THR A 248 12.63 -2.92 35.39
CA THR A 248 13.06 -3.99 36.31
C THR A 248 13.40 -3.44 37.70
N GLU A 249 14.00 -2.25 37.77
CA GLU A 249 14.28 -1.54 39.02
C GLU A 249 13.00 -1.05 39.71
N ASN A 250 12.08 -0.42 38.98
CA ASN A 250 10.78 -0.01 39.52
C ASN A 250 9.97 -1.21 40.06
N VAL A 251 9.98 -2.35 39.38
CA VAL A 251 9.33 -3.59 39.86
C VAL A 251 9.98 -4.10 41.16
N LYS A 252 11.31 -4.01 41.30
CA LYS A 252 11.99 -4.32 42.57
C LYS A 252 11.59 -3.36 43.68
N VAL A 253 11.56 -2.04 43.42
CA VAL A 253 11.16 -1.03 44.41
C VAL A 253 9.71 -1.22 44.85
N GLN A 254 8.79 -1.53 43.93
CA GLN A 254 7.39 -1.83 44.24
C GLN A 254 7.25 -3.10 45.08
N ARG A 255 7.99 -4.17 44.76
CA ARG A 255 8.05 -5.40 45.56
C ARG A 255 8.54 -5.11 46.98
N ASP A 256 9.66 -4.41 47.11
CA ASP A 256 10.30 -4.14 48.40
C ASP A 256 9.47 -3.20 49.28
N PHE A 257 8.74 -2.26 48.66
CA PHE A 257 7.71 -1.48 49.35
C PHE A 257 6.58 -2.36 49.90
N LEU A 258 6.05 -3.30 49.10
CA LEU A 258 5.00 -4.22 49.56
C LEU A 258 5.49 -5.15 50.69
N THR A 259 6.75 -5.62 50.63
CA THR A 259 7.36 -6.40 51.72
C THR A 259 7.44 -5.57 53.01
N ARG A 260 7.99 -4.35 52.96
CA ARG A 260 8.11 -3.48 54.14
C ARG A 260 6.75 -3.01 54.68
N LEU A 261 5.76 -2.83 53.81
CA LEU A 261 4.39 -2.51 54.22
C LEU A 261 3.76 -3.66 55.02
N ASN A 262 4.03 -4.91 54.64
CA ASN A 262 3.60 -6.10 55.37
C ASN A 262 4.29 -6.22 56.74
N GLU A 263 5.58 -5.91 56.82
CA GLU A 263 6.38 -5.92 58.07
C GLU A 263 5.99 -4.82 59.07
N ILE A 264 5.52 -3.66 58.59
CA ILE A 264 5.20 -2.49 59.42
C ILE A 264 3.70 -2.36 59.72
N GLY A 265 2.84 -2.85 58.82
CA GLY A 265 1.48 -2.36 58.66
C GLY A 265 0.51 -2.67 59.80
N PHE A 266 0.52 -3.90 60.34
CA PHE A 266 -0.54 -4.35 61.24
C PHE A 266 -0.44 -3.77 62.65
N ASP A 267 0.61 -4.12 63.41
CA ASP A 267 0.66 -3.81 64.85
C ASP A 267 0.71 -2.30 65.15
N LYS A 268 1.43 -1.53 64.32
CA LYS A 268 1.56 -0.08 64.53
C LYS A 268 0.29 0.69 64.16
N MET A 269 -0.44 0.32 63.10
CA MET A 269 -1.74 0.93 62.82
C MET A 269 -2.82 0.50 63.81
N ALA A 270 -2.82 -0.77 64.25
CA ALA A 270 -3.72 -1.23 65.31
C ALA A 270 -3.50 -0.42 66.61
N SER A 271 -2.25 -0.28 67.04
CA SER A 271 -1.88 0.49 68.23
C SER A 271 -2.25 1.97 68.13
N ALA A 272 -2.01 2.60 66.97
CA ALA A 272 -2.38 4.00 66.74
C ALA A 272 -3.91 4.22 66.77
N ASN A 273 -4.67 3.31 66.15
CA ASN A 273 -6.14 3.37 66.16
C ASN A 273 -6.72 3.18 67.57
N VAL A 274 -6.14 2.30 68.39
CA VAL A 274 -6.52 2.13 69.80
C VAL A 274 -6.24 3.42 70.60
N ALA A 275 -5.07 4.04 70.43
CA ALA A 275 -4.73 5.29 71.12
C ALA A 275 -5.67 6.46 70.74
N VAL A 276 -6.14 6.53 69.50
CA VAL A 276 -7.17 7.50 69.08
C VAL A 276 -8.51 7.20 69.76
N PHE A 277 -8.93 5.94 69.83
CA PHE A 277 -10.18 5.55 70.50
C PHE A 277 -10.15 5.86 72.00
N GLU A 278 -9.03 5.61 72.67
CA GLU A 278 -8.82 5.93 74.09
C GLU A 278 -8.91 7.44 74.34
N LYS A 279 -8.32 8.28 73.46
CA LYS A 279 -8.43 9.74 73.56
C LYS A 279 -9.85 10.27 73.29
N VAL A 280 -10.61 9.62 72.42
CA VAL A 280 -12.05 9.93 72.23
C VAL A 280 -12.85 9.57 73.49
N SER A 281 -12.59 8.41 74.10
CA SER A 281 -13.22 7.98 75.36
C SER A 281 -12.95 8.97 76.51
N GLN A 282 -11.68 9.32 76.73
CA GLN A 282 -11.27 10.31 77.73
C GLN A 282 -11.91 11.70 77.50
N SER A 283 -12.13 12.08 76.24
CA SER A 283 -12.80 13.34 75.90
C SER A 283 -14.29 13.32 76.24
N ALA A 284 -14.96 12.17 76.07
CA ALA A 284 -16.38 12.01 76.44
C ALA A 284 -16.60 12.13 77.96
N GLU A 285 -15.66 11.62 78.78
CA GLU A 285 -15.71 11.79 80.23
C GLU A 285 -15.60 13.27 80.64
N MET A 286 -14.66 14.02 80.07
CA MET A 286 -14.53 15.46 80.32
C MET A 286 -15.78 16.26 79.92
N PHE A 287 -16.45 15.86 78.83
CA PHE A 287 -17.76 16.45 78.46
C PHE A 287 -18.84 16.17 79.53
N GLY A 288 -18.87 14.97 80.12
CA GLY A 288 -19.77 14.65 81.24
C GLY A 288 -19.50 15.53 82.46
N GLN A 289 -18.22 15.73 82.82
CA GLN A 289 -17.82 16.60 83.93
C GLN A 289 -18.20 18.07 83.68
N PHE A 290 -18.09 18.56 82.44
CA PHE A 290 -18.51 19.92 82.05
C PHE A 290 -20.01 20.15 82.20
N VAL A 291 -20.86 19.20 81.79
CA VAL A 291 -22.32 19.27 82.01
C VAL A 291 -22.65 19.34 83.51
N GLY A 292 -21.99 18.52 84.32
CA GLY A 292 -22.13 18.55 85.78
C GLY A 292 -21.57 19.82 86.44
N TYR A 293 -20.74 20.62 85.75
CA TYR A 293 -20.32 21.95 86.21
C TYR A 293 -21.38 23.01 85.90
N GLN A 294 -21.97 22.97 84.70
CA GLN A 294 -23.06 23.88 84.30
C GLN A 294 -24.31 23.75 85.18
N GLN A 295 -24.70 22.54 85.59
CA GLN A 295 -25.82 22.36 86.54
C GLN A 295 -25.57 23.05 87.89
N ARG A 296 -24.35 22.95 88.43
CA ARG A 296 -23.96 23.65 89.67
C ARG A 296 -23.91 25.17 89.49
N LEU A 297 -23.52 25.66 88.31
CA LEU A 297 -23.49 27.09 87.99
C LEU A 297 -24.92 27.69 88.00
N ASN A 298 -25.90 26.98 87.44
CA ASN A 298 -27.30 27.40 87.50
C ASN A 298 -27.84 27.42 88.95
N GLN A 299 -27.50 26.41 89.76
CA GLN A 299 -27.90 26.37 91.18
C GLN A 299 -27.34 27.58 91.97
N MET A 300 -26.05 27.90 91.79
CA MET A 300 -25.42 29.05 92.45
C MET A 300 -26.01 30.40 92.00
N LEU A 301 -26.53 30.51 90.78
CA LEU A 301 -27.26 31.71 90.32
C LEU A 301 -28.62 31.83 91.03
N GLU A 302 -29.33 30.73 91.23
CA GLU A 302 -30.60 30.70 91.98
C GLU A 302 -30.38 31.08 93.46
N ASP A 303 -29.42 30.44 94.14
CA ASP A 303 -29.01 30.77 95.52
C ASP A 303 -28.49 32.21 95.64
N GLY A 304 -27.84 32.72 94.59
CA GLY A 304 -27.41 34.11 94.47
C GLY A 304 -28.58 35.10 94.47
N THR A 305 -29.70 34.77 93.79
CA THR A 305 -30.91 35.63 93.84
C THR A 305 -31.56 35.64 95.22
N ALA A 306 -31.60 34.51 95.93
CA ALA A 306 -32.08 34.46 97.31
C ALA A 306 -31.19 35.28 98.26
N THR A 307 -29.87 35.23 98.05
CA THR A 307 -28.90 36.05 98.80
C THR A 307 -29.09 37.54 98.53
N ALA A 308 -29.32 37.94 97.27
CA ALA A 308 -29.61 39.32 96.90
C ALA A 308 -30.91 39.84 97.54
N GLN A 309 -31.96 39.01 97.62
CA GLN A 309 -33.20 39.35 98.34
C GLN A 309 -32.96 39.54 99.84
N ALA A 310 -32.12 38.70 100.47
CA ALA A 310 -31.74 38.86 101.87
C ALA A 310 -30.95 40.16 102.12
N VAL A 311 -30.04 40.53 101.22
CA VAL A 311 -29.30 41.81 101.28
C VAL A 311 -30.26 43.00 101.09
N SER A 312 -31.20 42.93 100.14
CA SER A 312 -32.23 43.97 99.97
C SER A 312 -33.08 44.16 101.22
N SER A 313 -33.47 43.07 101.88
CA SER A 313 -34.21 43.08 103.16
C SER A 313 -33.40 43.74 104.29
N ILE A 314 -32.08 43.54 104.34
CA ILE A 314 -31.20 44.21 105.31
C ILE A 314 -31.09 45.71 105.00
N LEU A 315 -31.01 46.10 103.72
CA LEU A 315 -30.98 47.50 103.30
C LEU A 315 -32.30 48.22 103.61
N ASP A 316 -33.45 47.61 103.31
CA ASP A 316 -34.77 48.16 103.69
C ASP A 316 -34.91 48.34 105.22
N ARG A 317 -34.36 47.42 106.01
CA ARG A 317 -34.33 47.53 107.48
C ARG A 317 -33.38 48.63 107.96
N LEU A 318 -32.26 48.87 107.29
CA LEU A 318 -31.35 49.99 107.59
C LEU A 318 -32.00 51.34 107.30
N VAL A 319 -32.66 51.50 106.14
CA VAL A 319 -33.42 52.71 105.81
C VAL A 319 -34.63 52.88 106.75
N GLY A 320 -35.25 51.78 107.18
CA GLY A 320 -36.28 51.80 108.24
C GLY A 320 -35.74 52.29 109.59
N PHE A 321 -34.52 51.89 109.97
CA PHE A 321 -33.84 52.32 111.19
C PHE A 321 -33.43 53.80 111.15
N GLU A 322 -32.95 54.28 110.00
CA GLU A 322 -32.65 55.69 109.75
C GLU A 322 -33.90 56.58 109.91
N ARG A 323 -35.02 56.19 109.31
CA ARG A 323 -36.32 56.86 109.51
C ARG A 323 -36.77 56.80 110.98
N GLY A 324 -36.45 55.72 111.69
CA GLY A 324 -36.72 55.57 113.12
C GLY A 324 -35.98 56.62 113.97
N ILE A 325 -34.67 56.79 113.74
CA ILE A 325 -33.85 57.78 114.47
C ILE A 325 -34.31 59.22 114.16
N ASN A 326 -34.56 59.55 112.89
CA ASN A 326 -35.00 60.89 112.50
C ASN A 326 -36.38 61.31 113.06
N ASN A 327 -37.18 60.37 113.60
CA ASN A 327 -38.51 60.66 114.16
C ASN A 327 -38.56 60.79 115.69
N VAL A 328 -37.45 60.58 116.40
CA VAL A 328 -37.38 60.71 117.88
C VAL A 328 -37.06 62.16 118.31
N GLY A 329 -36.59 63.00 117.39
CA GLY A 329 -36.20 64.39 117.68
C GLY A 329 -37.34 65.41 117.72
N SER A 330 -38.58 65.06 117.39
CA SER A 330 -39.66 66.05 117.19
C SER A 330 -41.07 65.56 117.52
N THR A 331 -41.84 66.45 118.17
CA THR A 331 -43.30 66.44 118.41
C THR A 331 -43.83 65.49 119.48
N SER A 332 -44.32 66.10 120.57
CA SER A 332 -45.36 65.53 121.43
C SER A 332 -46.75 65.74 120.82
N ALA A 333 -47.75 65.04 121.38
CA ALA A 333 -49.20 65.23 121.18
C ALA A 333 -49.84 64.84 119.83
N SER A 334 -50.60 63.73 119.87
CA SER A 334 -51.89 63.50 119.16
C SER A 334 -51.91 63.31 117.62
N THR A 335 -52.89 62.63 116.97
CA THR A 335 -53.87 61.58 117.36
C THR A 335 -54.60 61.06 116.08
N THR A 336 -54.98 59.77 116.01
CA THR A 336 -56.10 59.19 115.18
C THR A 336 -55.95 58.86 113.67
N THR A 337 -56.24 57.58 113.36
CA THR A 337 -56.94 56.99 112.17
C THR A 337 -56.23 56.31 110.97
N TRP A 338 -56.43 54.98 110.94
CA TRP A 338 -56.72 54.00 109.86
C TRP A 338 -56.83 54.42 108.37
N TYR A 339 -56.35 53.57 107.45
CA TYR A 339 -57.15 52.48 106.80
C TYR A 339 -56.27 51.46 106.02
N ARG A 340 -56.87 50.56 105.22
CA ARG A 340 -56.31 49.30 104.66
C ARG A 340 -56.44 49.24 103.09
N PRO A 341 -56.33 48.09 102.36
CA PRO A 341 -55.26 47.79 101.38
C PRO A 341 -55.72 47.62 99.90
N SER A 342 -54.83 47.21 98.97
CA SER A 342 -54.88 45.88 98.27
C SER A 342 -54.18 45.78 96.89
N SER A 343 -53.72 44.55 96.53
CA SER A 343 -53.81 43.88 95.17
C SER A 343 -53.00 44.42 93.95
N THR A 344 -52.65 43.68 92.87
CA THR A 344 -52.54 42.22 92.54
C THR A 344 -51.83 41.98 91.18
N SER A 345 -51.19 40.80 91.00
CA SER A 345 -51.02 40.00 89.74
C SER A 345 -50.29 40.66 88.52
N SER A 346 -50.01 40.02 87.35
CA SER A 346 -50.32 38.70 86.78
C SER A 346 -49.39 38.30 85.58
N SER A 347 -49.14 36.99 85.33
CA SER A 347 -49.01 36.27 84.01
C SER A 347 -48.06 36.75 82.86
N ALA A 348 -47.62 35.97 81.84
CA ALA A 348 -47.41 34.52 81.56
C ALA A 348 -46.87 34.34 80.08
N THR A 349 -46.66 33.08 79.61
CA THR A 349 -46.71 32.63 78.16
C THR A 349 -45.42 32.76 77.28
N ARG A 350 -45.06 31.95 76.24
CA ARG A 350 -45.14 30.48 75.89
C ARG A 350 -44.53 30.18 74.45
N ARG A 351 -44.00 28.97 74.17
CA ARG A 351 -43.75 28.31 72.81
C ARG A 351 -42.53 28.81 71.95
N LYS A 352 -41.92 28.09 70.97
CA LYS A 352 -41.97 26.67 70.44
C LYS A 352 -40.74 26.26 69.55
N TRP A 353 -40.39 24.95 69.57
CA TRP A 353 -39.86 23.97 68.56
C TRP A 353 -40.01 24.26 67.03
N ALA A 354 -39.32 23.66 66.02
CA ALA A 354 -38.22 22.65 65.80
C ALA A 354 -37.63 22.78 64.33
N THR A 355 -36.94 21.89 63.55
CA THR A 355 -36.81 20.40 63.35
C THR A 355 -35.42 19.94 62.77
N TRP A 356 -35.27 18.80 62.03
CA TRP A 356 -34.00 18.00 61.99
C TRP A 356 -33.82 16.93 60.83
N ARG A 357 -32.72 16.97 60.03
CA ARG A 357 -32.01 15.85 59.26
C ARG A 357 -32.78 15.04 58.15
N PRO A 358 -32.24 13.96 57.47
CA PRO A 358 -30.88 13.62 56.90
C PRO A 358 -30.83 12.85 55.50
N ALA A 359 -29.64 12.81 54.82
CA ALA A 359 -28.94 11.74 53.99
C ALA A 359 -29.70 10.70 53.05
N PRO A 360 -29.11 9.64 52.40
CA PRO A 360 -27.72 9.26 51.96
C PRO A 360 -27.59 8.64 50.49
N SER A 361 -26.46 7.95 50.16
CA SER A 361 -26.23 6.85 49.14
C SER A 361 -25.99 7.17 47.62
N SER A 362 -25.37 6.33 46.75
CA SER A 362 -24.27 5.30 46.87
C SER A 362 -23.82 4.67 45.50
N ILE A 363 -22.53 4.31 45.33
CA ILE A 363 -21.93 3.21 44.49
C ILE A 363 -22.10 3.20 42.94
N SER A 364 -20.99 3.04 42.17
CA SER A 364 -20.73 1.95 41.18
C SER A 364 -19.47 2.19 40.30
N THR A 365 -18.92 1.15 39.64
CA THR A 365 -17.67 1.21 38.83
C THR A 365 -17.64 0.22 37.63
N LYS A 366 -17.30 0.68 36.42
CA LYS A 366 -16.51 -0.04 35.37
C LYS A 366 -16.27 0.80 34.09
N PRO A 367 -15.24 0.51 33.26
CA PRO A 367 -14.97 1.20 31.98
C PRO A 367 -15.22 0.32 30.72
N PRO A 368 -15.36 0.93 29.52
CA PRO A 368 -15.04 0.30 28.23
C PRO A 368 -13.51 0.35 27.99
N ALA A 369 -12.82 -0.69 27.55
CA ALA A 369 -12.94 -1.47 26.29
C ALA A 369 -12.27 -0.78 25.09
N ALA A 370 -11.24 -1.43 24.54
CA ALA A 370 -10.41 -0.93 23.44
C ALA A 370 -11.04 -1.21 22.05
N SER A 371 -10.46 -0.63 21.01
CA SER A 371 -10.78 -0.92 19.59
C SER A 371 -9.48 -1.08 18.79
N PRO A 372 -9.45 -1.92 17.74
CA PRO A 372 -8.20 -2.33 17.08
C PRO A 372 -7.80 -1.42 15.91
N ILE A 373 -6.50 -1.20 15.77
CA ILE A 373 -5.75 -1.01 14.52
C ILE A 373 -4.45 -1.82 14.68
#